data_AF-A0A7S0M2S3-F1
#
_entry.id   AF-A0A7S0M2S3-F1
#
_cell.length_a   1.000
_cell.length_b   1.000
_cell.length_c   1.000
_cell.angle_alpha   90.00
_cell.angle_beta   90.00
_cell.angle_gamma   90.00
#
_symmetry.space_group_name_H-M   'P 1'
#
loop_
_entity.id
_entity.type
_entity.pdbx_description
1 polymer ?
#
loop_
_entity_poly.entity_id
_entity_poly.type
_entity_poly.pdbx_seq_one_letter_code
_entity_poly.pdbx_strand_id
1 'polypeptide(L)'
;MESQIPEPIASLKASKWNSIAKNSVQKKNDRGDTIVIYLEGTSHERPLSDEDFIKISPFLKLAVQDVAADGAVKGRLAYLDVKAQCNACGDAGARALCNMLIELREANVAAVRAIHLWKNELGDEGACAVADLVAASAIDGAERFWVAEVHLSHNNITLAGAHALYRAASKYPRPYIGRSLAPLWLRLEYNAVDLSRLDTIMPGHCKAERRGERQGSAAAAAGL
;
A
#
# COMPACT_ATOMS: atom_id res chain seq x y z
N MET A 1 -0.51 -5.01 -32.32
CA MET A 1 0.18 -4.21 -31.28
C MET A 1 -0.33 -2.79 -31.39
N GLU A 2 -1.49 -2.52 -30.82
CA GLU A 2 -1.97 -1.14 -30.67
C GLU A 2 -1.33 -0.57 -29.41
N SER A 3 -0.42 0.38 -29.59
CA SER A 3 0.13 1.16 -28.48
C SER A 3 -0.99 2.03 -27.94
N GLN A 4 -1.42 1.77 -26.70
CA GLN A 4 -2.29 2.70 -25.97
C GLN A 4 -1.55 4.03 -25.81
N ILE A 5 -1.99 5.04 -26.56
CA ILE A 5 -1.55 6.41 -26.42
C ILE A 5 -2.16 6.94 -25.11
N PRO A 6 -1.38 7.53 -24.19
CA PRO A 6 -1.94 8.11 -22.97
C PRO A 6 -2.94 9.22 -23.31
N GLU A 7 -4.13 9.20 -22.70
CA GLU A 7 -5.12 10.24 -22.94
C GLU A 7 -4.58 11.64 -22.59
N PRO A 8 -4.98 12.71 -23.33
CA PRO A 8 -4.54 14.07 -23.06
C PRO A 8 -4.95 14.55 -21.66
N ILE A 9 -4.06 15.30 -21.00
CA ILE A 9 -4.24 15.90 -19.66
C ILE A 9 -5.55 16.72 -19.54
N ALA A 10 -6.05 17.29 -20.63
CA ALA A 10 -7.32 18.01 -20.66
C ALA A 10 -8.56 17.11 -20.48
N SER A 11 -8.53 15.87 -21.02
CA SER A 11 -9.60 14.85 -20.86
C SER A 11 -9.77 14.46 -19.38
N LEU A 12 -8.64 14.39 -18.65
CA LEU A 12 -8.62 14.01 -17.24
C LEU A 12 -9.44 14.96 -16.36
N LYS A 13 -9.57 16.26 -16.70
CA LYS A 13 -10.32 17.21 -15.85
C LYS A 13 -11.82 16.93 -15.79
N ALA A 14 -12.41 16.24 -16.78
CA ALA A 14 -13.84 15.94 -16.86
C ALA A 14 -14.22 14.49 -16.44
N SER A 15 -13.24 13.64 -16.13
CA SER A 15 -13.48 12.25 -15.76
C SER A 15 -14.14 12.13 -14.38
N LYS A 16 -15.09 11.19 -14.22
CA LYS A 16 -15.66 10.82 -12.90
C LYS A 16 -14.57 10.49 -11.88
N TRP A 17 -13.46 9.89 -12.34
CA TRP A 17 -12.34 9.49 -11.50
C TRP A 17 -11.57 10.67 -10.92
N ASN A 18 -11.53 11.81 -11.62
CA ASN A 18 -10.95 13.04 -11.09
C ASN A 18 -11.73 13.54 -9.88
N SER A 19 -13.07 13.56 -9.98
CA SER A 19 -13.94 13.97 -8.88
C SER A 19 -13.80 13.04 -7.68
N ILE A 20 -13.78 11.72 -7.91
CA ILE A 20 -13.57 10.74 -6.83
C ILE A 20 -12.20 10.97 -6.18
N ALA A 21 -11.13 11.05 -6.97
CA ALA A 21 -9.78 11.26 -6.45
C ALA A 21 -9.65 12.53 -5.61
N LYS A 22 -10.21 13.65 -6.06
CA LYS A 22 -10.18 14.92 -5.30
C LYS A 22 -10.90 14.82 -3.96
N ASN A 23 -12.01 14.08 -3.91
CA ASN A 23 -12.74 13.87 -2.66
C ASN A 23 -12.04 12.86 -1.73
N SER A 24 -11.29 11.92 -2.32
CA SER A 24 -10.52 10.91 -1.60
C SER A 24 -9.21 11.42 -1.00
N VAL A 25 -8.63 12.53 -1.48
CA VAL A 25 -7.34 13.03 -0.99
C VAL A 25 -7.51 14.24 -0.09
N GLN A 26 -7.09 14.15 1.16
CA GLN A 26 -7.32 15.19 2.17
C GLN A 26 -6.10 15.41 3.08
N LYS A 27 -5.96 16.61 3.65
CA LYS A 27 -4.98 16.89 4.72
C LYS A 27 -5.49 16.27 6.03
N LYS A 28 -4.65 15.52 6.73
CA LYS A 28 -5.02 14.80 7.98
C LYS A 28 -5.18 15.74 9.17
N ASN A 29 -4.36 16.79 9.23
CA ASN A 29 -4.25 17.68 10.37
C ASN A 29 -4.11 19.13 9.91
N ASP A 30 -4.35 20.06 10.83
CA ASP A 30 -4.23 21.51 10.56
C ASP A 30 -2.80 21.93 10.22
N ARG A 31 -1.82 21.11 10.63
CA ARG A 31 -0.40 21.29 10.27
C ARG A 31 -0.14 20.96 8.81
N GLY A 32 -1.04 20.27 8.10
CA GLY A 32 -0.94 19.93 6.69
C GLY A 32 0.27 19.10 6.29
N ASP A 33 0.93 18.43 7.24
CA ASP A 33 2.15 17.66 7.00
C ASP A 33 1.89 16.20 6.58
N THR A 34 0.67 15.73 6.83
CA THR A 34 0.20 14.41 6.47
C THR A 34 -1.00 14.52 5.54
N ILE A 35 -0.92 13.88 4.40
CA ILE A 35 -1.99 13.68 3.43
C ILE A 35 -2.56 12.28 3.64
N VAL A 36 -3.87 12.12 3.48
CA VAL A 36 -4.56 10.83 3.54
C VAL A 36 -5.27 10.59 2.22
N ILE A 37 -5.13 9.37 1.70
CA ILE A 37 -5.93 8.84 0.59
C ILE A 37 -7.00 7.93 1.18
N TYR A 38 -8.27 8.32 1.03
CA TYR A 38 -9.46 7.60 1.46
C TYR A 38 -10.10 6.87 0.28
N LEU A 39 -9.90 5.56 0.24
CA LEU A 39 -10.49 4.62 -0.71
C LEU A 39 -11.15 3.46 0.02
N GLU A 40 -11.31 3.52 1.34
CA GLU A 40 -11.86 2.42 2.10
C GLU A 40 -13.33 2.12 1.72
N GLY A 41 -13.62 0.84 1.55
CA GLY A 41 -14.99 0.35 1.56
C GLY A 41 -15.48 0.03 2.97
N THR A 42 -16.57 -0.70 3.05
CA THR A 42 -17.13 -1.25 4.29
C THR A 42 -17.17 -2.77 4.23
N SER A 43 -17.47 -3.44 5.34
CA SER A 43 -17.64 -4.91 5.31
C SER A 43 -18.83 -5.38 4.47
N HIS A 44 -19.79 -4.49 4.19
CA HIS A 44 -21.00 -4.80 3.42
C HIS A 44 -20.93 -4.30 1.99
N GLU A 45 -20.05 -3.33 1.71
CA GLU A 45 -19.89 -2.70 0.42
C GLU A 45 -18.40 -2.64 0.08
N ARG A 46 -17.99 -3.40 -0.94
CA ARG A 46 -16.62 -3.48 -1.44
C ARG A 46 -16.57 -2.77 -2.80
N PRO A 47 -16.60 -1.42 -2.84
CA PRO A 47 -17.00 -0.66 -4.01
C PRO A 47 -15.95 -0.61 -5.12
N LEU A 48 -14.66 -0.84 -4.80
CA LEU A 48 -13.58 -0.69 -5.76
C LEU A 48 -12.98 -2.05 -6.15
N SER A 49 -12.92 -2.31 -7.45
CA SER A 49 -12.24 -3.44 -8.08
C SER A 49 -10.84 -3.04 -8.58
N ASP A 50 -10.07 -4.01 -9.08
CA ASP A 50 -8.79 -3.74 -9.77
C ASP A 50 -8.91 -2.67 -10.87
N GLU A 51 -9.95 -2.76 -11.69
CA GLU A 51 -10.17 -1.81 -12.78
C GLU A 51 -10.37 -0.39 -12.24
N ASP A 52 -11.05 -0.24 -11.10
CA ASP A 52 -11.28 1.06 -10.47
C ASP A 52 -9.98 1.63 -9.89
N PHE A 53 -9.17 0.80 -9.21
CA PHE A 53 -7.84 1.20 -8.72
C PHE A 53 -6.91 1.63 -9.85
N ILE A 54 -6.91 0.89 -10.97
CA ILE A 54 -6.14 1.24 -12.17
C ILE A 54 -6.60 2.58 -12.73
N LYS A 55 -7.91 2.77 -12.89
CA LYS A 55 -8.47 4.01 -13.45
C LYS A 55 -8.26 5.22 -12.55
N ILE A 56 -8.38 5.07 -11.24
CA ILE A 56 -8.31 6.20 -10.30
C ILE A 56 -6.86 6.59 -9.96
N SER A 57 -5.89 5.68 -10.01
CA SER A 57 -4.50 5.92 -9.59
C SER A 57 -3.85 7.16 -10.23
N PRO A 58 -3.93 7.40 -11.56
CA PRO A 58 -3.38 8.61 -12.17
C PRO A 58 -4.00 9.89 -11.61
N PHE A 59 -5.29 9.88 -11.26
CA PHE A 59 -5.99 11.03 -10.69
C PHE A 59 -5.64 11.24 -9.22
N LEU A 60 -5.44 10.17 -8.45
CA LEU A 60 -4.94 10.26 -7.07
C LEU A 60 -3.57 10.89 -7.02
N LYS A 61 -2.68 10.54 -7.96
CA LYS A 61 -1.36 11.15 -8.09
C LYS A 61 -1.47 12.67 -8.22
N LEU A 62 -2.31 13.13 -9.15
CA LEU A 62 -2.54 14.57 -9.38
C LEU A 62 -3.16 15.24 -8.14
N ALA A 63 -4.15 14.60 -7.51
CA ALA A 63 -4.78 15.13 -6.32
C ALA A 63 -3.80 15.26 -5.13
N VAL A 64 -2.92 14.26 -4.92
CA VAL A 64 -1.85 14.35 -3.91
C VAL A 64 -0.87 15.46 -4.24
N GLN A 65 -0.48 15.61 -5.51
CA GLN A 65 0.39 16.71 -5.95
C GLN A 65 -0.24 18.08 -5.70
N ASP A 66 -1.51 18.26 -6.03
CA ASP A 66 -2.25 19.50 -5.78
C ASP A 66 -2.30 19.82 -4.27
N VAL A 67 -2.64 18.83 -3.44
CA VAL A 67 -2.70 18.99 -1.98
C VAL A 67 -1.32 19.23 -1.37
N ALA A 68 -0.25 18.65 -1.92
CA ALA A 68 1.12 18.86 -1.46
C ALA A 68 1.71 20.22 -1.91
N ALA A 69 1.32 20.71 -3.08
CA ALA A 69 1.72 22.01 -3.59
C ALA A 69 1.08 23.18 -2.82
N ASP A 70 -0.03 22.91 -2.13
CA ASP A 70 -0.76 23.87 -1.32
C ASP A 70 -0.59 23.62 0.18
N GLY A 71 -0.09 24.61 0.92
CA GLY A 71 -0.01 24.57 2.39
C GLY A 71 1.37 24.19 2.94
N ALA A 72 1.37 23.60 4.14
CA ALA A 72 2.57 23.53 4.98
C ALA A 72 3.72 22.72 4.38
N VAL A 73 3.43 21.70 3.56
CA VAL A 73 4.45 20.84 2.93
C VAL A 73 4.96 21.36 1.59
N LYS A 74 4.54 22.55 1.14
CA LYS A 74 5.01 23.11 -0.13
C LYS A 74 6.53 23.13 -0.21
N GLY A 75 7.07 22.49 -1.25
CA GLY A 75 8.52 22.35 -1.48
C GLY A 75 9.21 21.33 -0.57
N ARG A 76 8.47 20.49 0.14
CA ARG A 76 8.96 19.43 1.04
C ARG A 76 8.17 18.15 0.82
N LEU A 77 8.75 17.03 1.24
CA LEU A 77 8.12 15.72 1.15
C LEU A 77 6.97 15.61 2.18
N ALA A 78 5.76 15.29 1.72
CA ALA A 78 4.60 15.05 2.58
C ALA A 78 4.58 13.62 3.13
N TYR A 79 4.02 13.42 4.33
CA TYR A 79 3.64 12.08 4.78
C TYR A 79 2.34 11.64 4.12
N LEU A 80 2.24 10.36 3.76
CA LEU A 80 1.06 9.80 3.11
C LEU A 80 0.53 8.58 3.87
N ASP A 81 -0.73 8.66 4.28
CA ASP A 81 -1.50 7.54 4.79
C ASP A 81 -2.46 7.05 3.72
N VAL A 82 -2.45 5.76 3.40
CA VAL A 82 -3.32 5.18 2.37
C VAL A 82 -4.29 4.22 3.03
N LYS A 83 -5.58 4.52 2.92
CA LYS A 83 -6.69 3.70 3.40
C LYS A 83 -7.43 3.12 2.20
N ALA A 84 -7.22 1.85 1.92
CA ALA A 84 -7.80 1.13 0.78
C ALA A 84 -8.36 -0.25 1.20
N GLN A 85 -8.62 -0.43 2.49
CA GLN A 85 -9.20 -1.65 3.05
C GLN A 85 -10.65 -1.87 2.60
N CYS A 86 -11.14 -3.10 2.76
CA CYS A 86 -12.53 -3.49 2.50
C CYS A 86 -12.99 -3.24 1.05
N ASN A 87 -12.17 -3.59 0.06
CA ASN A 87 -12.51 -3.48 -1.36
C ASN A 87 -12.39 -4.85 -2.05
N ALA A 88 -12.71 -4.91 -3.33
CA ALA A 88 -12.45 -6.07 -4.21
C ALA A 88 -11.15 -5.86 -5.00
N CYS A 89 -10.13 -5.26 -4.36
CA CYS A 89 -8.82 -5.04 -4.95
C CYS A 89 -8.05 -6.36 -4.94
N GLY A 90 -7.61 -6.81 -6.11
CA GLY A 90 -6.66 -7.90 -6.31
C GLY A 90 -5.27 -7.37 -6.63
N ASP A 91 -4.48 -8.17 -7.34
CA ASP A 91 -3.07 -7.87 -7.57
C ASP A 91 -2.85 -6.72 -8.56
N ALA A 92 -3.71 -6.57 -9.57
CA ALA A 92 -3.52 -5.55 -10.59
C ALA A 92 -3.83 -4.15 -10.03
N GLY A 93 -4.87 -4.03 -9.20
CA GLY A 93 -5.24 -2.80 -8.51
C GLY A 93 -4.20 -2.42 -7.45
N ALA A 94 -3.74 -3.39 -6.65
CA ALA A 94 -2.68 -3.18 -5.67
C ALA A 94 -1.38 -2.71 -6.34
N ARG A 95 -1.00 -3.31 -7.48
CA ARG A 95 0.16 -2.89 -8.26
C ARG A 95 0.01 -1.48 -8.81
N ALA A 96 -1.13 -1.14 -9.40
CA ALA A 96 -1.37 0.22 -9.91
C ALA A 96 -1.26 1.28 -8.80
N LEU A 97 -1.85 1.00 -7.64
CA LEU A 97 -1.76 1.88 -6.47
C LEU A 97 -0.30 2.01 -5.99
N CYS A 98 0.42 0.89 -5.81
CA CYS A 98 1.80 0.90 -5.33
C CYS A 98 2.74 1.61 -6.31
N ASN A 99 2.62 1.39 -7.61
CA ASN A 99 3.42 2.08 -8.62
C ASN A 99 3.21 3.59 -8.54
N MET A 100 1.97 4.05 -8.44
CA MET A 100 1.66 5.47 -8.26
C MET A 100 2.30 6.06 -7.00
N LEU A 101 2.29 5.32 -5.88
CA LEU A 101 2.91 5.75 -4.63
C LEU A 101 4.45 5.81 -4.72
N ILE A 102 5.07 4.87 -5.45
CA ILE A 102 6.51 4.87 -5.75
C ILE A 102 6.85 6.11 -6.59
N GLU A 103 6.09 6.38 -7.66
CA GLU A 103 6.30 7.56 -8.51
C GLU A 103 6.18 8.88 -7.72
N LEU A 104 5.26 8.97 -6.75
CA LEU A 104 5.16 10.14 -5.87
C LEU A 104 6.41 10.31 -4.99
N ARG A 105 7.02 9.21 -4.55
CA ARG A 105 8.26 9.25 -3.77
C ARG A 105 9.44 9.65 -4.65
N GLU A 106 9.57 9.07 -5.83
CA GLU A 106 10.64 9.38 -6.79
C GLU A 106 10.60 10.86 -7.23
N ALA A 107 9.39 11.42 -7.38
CA ALA A 107 9.19 12.83 -7.67
C ALA A 107 9.37 13.75 -6.44
N ASN A 108 9.76 13.21 -5.28
CA ASN A 108 9.92 13.92 -4.01
C ASN A 108 8.66 14.70 -3.57
N VAL A 109 7.47 14.16 -3.88
CA VAL A 109 6.18 14.77 -3.54
C VAL A 109 5.67 14.25 -2.20
N ALA A 110 5.59 12.93 -2.05
CA ALA A 110 5.08 12.30 -0.84
C ALA A 110 5.78 10.97 -0.53
N ALA A 111 5.79 10.60 0.74
CA ALA A 111 6.31 9.33 1.24
C ALA A 111 5.23 8.58 2.03
N VAL A 112 5.01 7.32 1.66
CA VAL A 112 4.06 6.46 2.37
C VAL A 112 4.56 6.18 3.77
N ARG A 113 3.73 6.52 4.76
CA ARG A 113 3.93 6.20 6.17
C ARG A 113 3.17 4.94 6.56
N ALA A 114 1.93 4.80 6.08
CA ALA A 114 1.07 3.65 6.37
C ALA A 114 0.22 3.29 5.16
N ILE A 115 0.07 2.00 4.88
CA ILE A 115 -0.83 1.49 3.83
C ILE A 115 -1.70 0.36 4.36
N HIS A 116 -3.02 0.54 4.25
CA HIS A 116 -4.02 -0.42 4.70
C HIS A 116 -4.74 -0.99 3.49
N LEU A 117 -4.54 -2.28 3.24
CA LEU A 117 -5.14 -3.06 2.16
C LEU A 117 -5.75 -4.35 2.70
N TRP A 118 -6.14 -4.38 3.98
CA TRP A 118 -6.79 -5.55 4.58
C TRP A 118 -8.24 -5.73 4.08
N LYS A 119 -8.75 -6.97 4.12
CA LYS A 119 -10.05 -7.37 3.54
C LYS A 119 -10.15 -6.97 2.07
N ASN A 120 -9.20 -7.46 1.29
CA ASN A 120 -9.15 -7.37 -0.16
C ASN A 120 -8.93 -8.78 -0.73
N GLU A 121 -8.49 -8.87 -1.98
CA GLU A 121 -8.30 -10.12 -2.73
C GLU A 121 -6.85 -10.32 -3.19
N LEU A 122 -5.89 -9.60 -2.58
CA LEU A 122 -4.48 -9.66 -2.97
C LEU A 122 -3.94 -11.10 -2.83
N GLY A 123 -3.30 -11.58 -3.89
CA GLY A 123 -2.44 -12.75 -3.90
C GLY A 123 -0.97 -12.38 -3.70
N ASP A 124 -0.08 -13.25 -4.17
CA ASP A 124 1.36 -13.09 -3.99
C ASP A 124 1.91 -11.93 -4.82
N GLU A 125 1.38 -11.69 -6.02
CA GLU A 125 1.79 -10.61 -6.89
C GLU A 125 1.44 -9.22 -6.32
N GLY A 126 0.28 -9.09 -5.65
CA GLY A 126 -0.10 -7.88 -4.93
C GLY A 126 0.78 -7.67 -3.70
N ALA A 127 1.11 -8.74 -2.97
CA ALA A 127 2.07 -8.68 -1.87
C ALA A 127 3.48 -8.25 -2.34
N CYS A 128 3.94 -8.74 -3.50
CA CYS A 128 5.18 -8.30 -4.13
C CYS A 128 5.16 -6.81 -4.45
N ALA A 129 4.07 -6.29 -5.02
CA ALA A 129 3.95 -4.85 -5.30
C ALA A 129 4.04 -3.99 -4.01
N VAL A 130 3.45 -4.46 -2.92
CA VAL A 130 3.58 -3.79 -1.60
C VAL A 130 5.01 -3.91 -1.07
N ALA A 131 5.68 -5.05 -1.26
CA ALA A 131 7.08 -5.23 -0.90
C ALA A 131 8.00 -4.26 -1.68
N ASP A 132 7.74 -4.07 -2.98
CA ASP A 132 8.47 -3.11 -3.82
C ASP A 132 8.27 -1.68 -3.31
N LEU A 133 7.05 -1.29 -2.91
CA LEU A 133 6.80 0.01 -2.28
C LEU A 133 7.60 0.20 -0.98
N VAL A 134 7.64 -0.83 -0.12
CA VAL A 134 8.42 -0.81 1.13
C VAL A 134 9.92 -0.67 0.84
N ALA A 135 10.41 -1.38 -0.18
CA ALA A 135 11.81 -1.32 -0.62
C ALA A 135 12.16 0.02 -1.28
N ALA A 136 11.29 0.60 -2.11
CA ALA A 136 11.51 1.91 -2.72
C ALA A 136 11.54 3.05 -1.69
N SER A 137 10.83 2.87 -0.56
CA SER A 137 10.82 3.82 0.55
C SER A 137 12.07 3.70 1.46
N ALA A 138 12.90 2.69 1.23
CA ALA A 138 14.03 2.27 2.07
C ALA A 138 15.31 3.09 1.91
N ILE A 139 15.24 4.41 1.75
CA ILE A 139 16.39 5.24 1.35
C ILE A 139 17.29 5.56 2.56
N ASP A 140 18.58 5.23 2.46
CA ASP A 140 19.60 5.57 3.47
C ASP A 140 19.75 7.10 3.58
N GLY A 141 19.82 7.65 4.80
CA GLY A 141 19.85 9.10 5.04
C GLY A 141 18.47 9.78 4.99
N ALA A 142 17.39 9.04 4.70
CA ALA A 142 16.02 9.52 4.73
C ALA A 142 15.20 8.89 5.88
N GLU A 143 15.80 8.78 7.06
CA GLU A 143 15.28 8.07 8.24
C GLU A 143 13.95 8.62 8.79
N ARG A 144 13.44 9.72 8.24
CA ARG A 144 12.12 10.25 8.64
C ARG A 144 10.98 9.74 7.77
N PHE A 145 11.26 9.16 6.61
CA PHE A 145 10.27 8.93 5.55
C PHE A 145 10.26 7.47 5.07
N TRP A 146 10.03 6.52 5.99
CA TRP A 146 9.81 5.11 5.65
C TRP A 146 8.34 4.71 5.80
N VAL A 147 8.04 3.52 5.30
CA VAL A 147 6.78 2.83 5.63
C VAL A 147 6.88 2.30 7.06
N ALA A 148 6.03 2.80 7.94
CA ALA A 148 5.96 2.37 9.34
C ALA A 148 4.94 1.25 9.55
N GLU A 149 3.91 1.16 8.69
CA GLU A 149 2.84 0.19 8.82
C GLU A 149 2.35 -0.31 7.46
N VAL A 150 2.22 -1.64 7.36
CA VAL A 150 1.62 -2.35 6.24
C VAL A 150 0.60 -3.32 6.81
N HIS A 151 -0.68 -3.12 6.46
CA HIS A 151 -1.76 -3.96 6.95
C HIS A 151 -2.45 -4.69 5.79
N LEU A 152 -2.20 -5.99 5.66
CA LEU A 152 -2.67 -6.86 4.59
C LEU A 152 -3.48 -8.07 5.09
N SER A 153 -4.03 -8.01 6.30
CA SER A 153 -4.81 -9.13 6.83
C SER A 153 -6.06 -9.42 5.99
N HIS A 154 -6.57 -10.64 6.00
CA HIS A 154 -7.75 -11.04 5.21
C HIS A 154 -7.55 -10.78 3.71
N ASN A 155 -6.52 -11.40 3.15
CA ASN A 155 -6.25 -11.48 1.71
C ASN A 155 -5.97 -12.96 1.34
N ASN A 156 -5.45 -13.20 0.15
CA ASN A 156 -5.13 -14.52 -0.39
C ASN A 156 -3.60 -14.75 -0.48
N ILE A 157 -2.81 -14.03 0.31
CA ILE A 157 -1.34 -14.07 0.25
C ILE A 157 -0.84 -15.41 0.77
N THR A 158 0.05 -16.06 0.02
CA THR A 158 0.68 -17.32 0.44
C THR A 158 2.04 -17.07 1.11
N LEU A 159 2.77 -18.14 1.40
CA LEU A 159 4.14 -18.05 1.86
C LEU A 159 5.04 -17.29 0.87
N ALA A 160 4.78 -17.38 -0.44
CA ALA A 160 5.63 -16.72 -1.45
C ALA A 160 5.53 -15.19 -1.38
N GLY A 161 4.32 -14.64 -1.33
CA GLY A 161 4.10 -13.20 -1.17
C GLY A 161 4.55 -12.70 0.20
N ALA A 162 4.31 -13.47 1.27
CA ALA A 162 4.83 -13.15 2.61
C ALA A 162 6.37 -13.06 2.62
N HIS A 163 7.06 -13.98 1.93
CA HIS A 163 8.51 -13.95 1.82
C HIS A 163 9.04 -12.70 1.11
N ALA A 164 8.35 -12.19 0.08
CA ALA A 164 8.71 -10.93 -0.56
C ALA A 164 8.63 -9.75 0.43
N LEU A 165 7.55 -9.69 1.21
CA LEU A 165 7.38 -8.68 2.26
C LEU A 165 8.45 -8.79 3.35
N TYR A 166 8.81 -10.00 3.77
CA TYR A 166 9.89 -10.21 4.74
C TYR A 166 11.27 -9.79 4.23
N ARG A 167 11.55 -10.04 2.94
CA ARG A 167 12.78 -9.54 2.32
C ARG A 167 12.85 -8.02 2.31
N ALA A 168 11.75 -7.34 1.95
CA ALA A 168 11.67 -5.89 2.04
C ALA A 168 11.81 -5.39 3.50
N ALA A 169 11.22 -6.13 4.45
CA ALA A 169 11.28 -5.83 5.88
C ALA A 169 12.68 -6.06 6.51
N SER A 170 13.59 -6.78 5.85
CA SER A 170 14.95 -7.04 6.36
C SER A 170 15.79 -5.77 6.60
N LYS A 171 15.36 -4.64 6.03
CA LYS A 171 15.96 -3.31 6.23
C LYS A 171 15.46 -2.59 7.49
N TYR A 172 14.63 -3.25 8.31
CA TYR A 172 14.07 -2.75 9.56
C TYR A 172 14.63 -3.54 10.76
N PRO A 173 14.53 -3.04 12.01
CA PRO A 173 14.06 -1.71 12.36
C PRO A 173 15.12 -0.65 12.01
N ARG A 174 14.67 0.57 11.66
CA ARG A 174 15.56 1.62 11.17
C ARG A 174 15.99 2.59 12.26
N PRO A 175 17.19 3.17 12.16
CA PRO A 175 17.58 4.28 13.04
C PRO A 175 16.58 5.43 12.90
N TYR A 176 15.97 5.89 13.99
CA TYR A 176 15.17 7.12 13.99
C TYR A 176 15.96 8.20 14.72
N ILE A 177 16.06 9.39 14.11
CA ILE A 177 16.84 10.50 14.67
C ILE A 177 16.39 10.80 16.11
N GLY A 178 17.30 10.58 17.06
CA GLY A 178 17.11 10.88 18.48
C GLY A 178 16.16 9.95 19.24
N ARG A 179 15.78 8.76 18.72
CA ARG A 179 14.96 7.76 19.44
C ARG A 179 15.38 6.32 19.16
N SER A 180 14.65 5.39 19.78
CA SER A 180 14.69 3.94 19.52
C SER A 180 14.47 3.59 18.04
N LEU A 181 15.00 2.44 17.63
CA LEU A 181 14.81 1.88 16.29
C LEU A 181 13.32 1.81 15.94
N ALA A 182 12.96 2.26 14.74
CA ALA A 182 11.59 2.24 14.28
C ALA A 182 11.27 0.93 13.55
N PRO A 183 10.29 0.16 14.04
CA PRO A 183 9.89 -1.08 13.40
C PRO A 183 9.04 -0.79 12.15
N LEU A 184 8.95 -1.80 11.28
CA LEU A 184 7.84 -1.94 10.34
C LEU A 184 6.77 -2.82 11.00
N TRP A 185 5.59 -2.26 11.23
CA TRP A 185 4.42 -3.03 11.65
C TRP A 185 3.81 -3.72 10.45
N LEU A 186 4.14 -5.01 10.26
CA LEU A 186 3.66 -5.84 9.16
C LEU A 186 2.58 -6.81 9.65
N ARG A 187 1.34 -6.61 9.21
CA ARG A 187 0.16 -7.39 9.64
C ARG A 187 -0.37 -8.27 8.51
N LEU A 188 -0.20 -9.59 8.67
CA LEU A 188 -0.52 -10.62 7.67
C LEU A 188 -1.54 -11.65 8.15
N GLU A 189 -2.19 -11.44 9.29
CA GLU A 189 -3.17 -12.38 9.85
C GLU A 189 -4.31 -12.69 8.85
N TYR A 190 -4.89 -13.89 8.92
CA TYR A 190 -5.94 -14.34 8.00
C TYR A 190 -5.57 -14.35 6.50
N ASN A 191 -4.32 -14.69 6.19
CA ASN A 191 -3.85 -15.04 4.85
C ASN A 191 -3.57 -16.56 4.75
N ALA A 192 -3.17 -17.03 3.57
CA ALA A 192 -2.78 -18.43 3.31
C ALA A 192 -1.28 -18.69 3.56
N VAL A 193 -0.71 -18.06 4.59
CA VAL A 193 0.71 -18.21 4.93
C VAL A 193 0.93 -19.48 5.74
N ASP A 194 1.71 -20.42 5.20
CA ASP A 194 2.13 -21.62 5.91
C ASP A 194 3.10 -21.28 7.05
N LEU A 195 2.55 -21.20 8.27
CA LEU A 195 3.30 -20.80 9.46
C LEU A 195 4.39 -21.80 9.86
N SER A 196 4.27 -23.07 9.43
CA SER A 196 5.27 -24.11 9.74
C SER A 196 6.63 -23.84 9.08
N ARG A 197 6.65 -22.98 8.06
CA ARG A 197 7.85 -22.65 7.27
C ARG A 197 8.42 -21.27 7.58
N LEU A 198 7.85 -20.53 8.53
CA LEU A 198 8.26 -19.14 8.82
C LEU A 198 9.73 -19.01 9.20
N ASP A 199 10.26 -19.92 10.02
CA ASP A 199 11.64 -19.90 10.50
C ASP A 199 12.67 -19.99 9.35
N THR A 200 12.25 -20.48 8.18
CA THR A 200 13.11 -20.59 6.99
C THR A 200 13.21 -19.30 6.17
N ILE A 201 12.30 -18.35 6.37
CA ILE A 201 12.17 -17.15 5.51
C ILE A 201 12.10 -15.82 6.26
N MET A 202 11.81 -15.83 7.56
CA MET A 202 11.77 -14.62 8.36
C MET A 202 13.18 -14.15 8.74
N PRO A 203 13.49 -12.85 8.61
CA PRO A 203 14.72 -12.29 9.15
C PRO A 203 14.82 -12.56 10.66
N GLY A 204 15.97 -13.00 11.15
CA GLY A 204 16.15 -13.40 12.55
C GLY A 204 15.92 -12.29 13.59
N HIS A 205 15.82 -11.03 13.16
CA HIS A 205 15.48 -9.88 14.02
C HIS A 205 13.96 -9.59 14.08
N CYS A 206 13.14 -10.21 13.22
CA CYS A 206 11.69 -10.05 13.25
C CYS A 206 11.09 -10.86 14.40
N LYS A 207 10.36 -10.19 15.29
CA LYS A 207 9.56 -10.83 16.34
C LYS A 207 8.13 -10.97 15.84
N ALA A 208 7.79 -12.08 15.18
CA ALA A 208 6.39 -12.38 14.87
C ALA A 208 5.68 -12.92 16.11
N GLU A 209 4.56 -12.30 16.47
CA GLU A 209 3.61 -12.89 17.41
C GLU A 209 2.59 -13.70 16.61
N ARG A 210 2.54 -15.03 16.80
CA ARG A 210 1.55 -15.89 16.14
C ARG A 210 0.15 -15.49 16.62
N ARG A 211 -0.60 -14.72 15.82
CA ARG A 211 -1.99 -14.31 16.12
C ARG A 211 -2.85 -14.43 14.86
N GLY A 212 -4.00 -15.11 14.98
CA GLY A 212 -5.04 -15.18 13.94
C GLY A 212 -4.75 -16.16 12.79
N GLU A 213 -5.08 -17.44 12.99
CA GLU A 213 -5.12 -18.43 11.91
C GLU A 213 -6.45 -18.34 11.15
N ARG A 214 -6.41 -18.47 9.81
CA ARG A 214 -7.61 -18.77 9.02
C ARG A 214 -7.91 -20.26 9.18
N GLN A 215 -8.85 -20.62 10.06
CA GLN A 215 -9.32 -22.00 10.17
C GLN A 215 -10.19 -22.35 8.94
N GLY A 216 -9.66 -23.18 8.02
CA GLY A 216 -10.36 -23.73 6.84
C GLY A 216 -10.53 -22.75 5.67
N SER A 217 -10.45 -23.12 4.38
CA SER A 217 -10.46 -24.42 3.70
C SER A 217 -9.68 -24.29 2.38
N ALA A 218 -8.72 -25.19 2.13
CA ALA A 218 -8.06 -25.33 0.82
C ALA A 218 -7.98 -26.82 0.40
N ALA A 219 -9.01 -27.60 0.74
CA ALA A 219 -9.06 -29.04 0.46
C ALA A 219 -10.39 -29.54 -0.14
N ALA A 220 -11.21 -28.68 -0.76
CA ALA A 220 -12.50 -29.12 -1.33
C ALA A 220 -12.79 -28.58 -2.75
N ALA A 221 -11.79 -28.51 -3.62
CA ALA A 221 -11.99 -28.21 -5.05
C ALA A 221 -11.17 -29.10 -6.00
N ALA A 222 -10.89 -30.33 -5.57
CA ALA A 222 -10.37 -31.39 -6.44
C ALA A 222 -11.06 -32.71 -6.07
N GLY A 223 -12.27 -32.90 -6.58
CA GLY A 223 -13.03 -34.14 -6.37
C GLY A 223 -14.54 -33.90 -6.40
N LEU A 224 -15.09 -33.67 -7.60
CA LEU A 224 -16.34 -34.21 -8.11
C LEU A 224 -16.40 -33.93 -9.62
#